data_AF-A0A2V7C7K3-F1
#
_entry.id   AF-A0A2V7C7K3-F1
#
_cell.length_a   1.000
_cell.length_b   1.000
_cell.length_c   1.000
_cell.angle_alpha   90.00
_cell.angle_beta   90.00
_cell.angle_gamma   90.00
#
_symmetry.space_group_name_H-M   'P 1'
#
loop_
_entity.id
_entity.type
_entity.pdbx_description
1 polymer ?
#
loop_
_entity_poly.entity_id
_entity_poly.type
_entity_poly.pdbx_seq_one_letter_code
_entity_poly.pdbx_strand_id
1 'polypeptide(L)'
;MCPLCSRTIWPADTVVSGYGHLSHLDCQRPRALSPEARALFSCCRDHAVGCVLCAGSFRVVELAPDVLGPRTLLCPQCRTDLTDSVRTHLYACAMLPEEVRRRAQGAREAAQALAKRSHQLRDSADVLIREAEAALDALREAMLEWQQTAGPLRRPPPASP
;
A
#
# COMPACT_ATOMS: atom_id res chain seq x y z
N MET A 1 3.05 13.75 -4.80
CA MET A 1 3.58 12.68 -5.70
C MET A 1 3.82 11.43 -4.86
N CYS A 2 3.48 10.22 -5.33
CA CYS A 2 3.72 8.97 -4.57
C CYS A 2 5.23 8.73 -4.47
N PRO A 3 5.82 8.60 -3.27
CA PRO A 3 7.27 8.34 -3.12
C PRO A 3 7.66 6.94 -3.60
N LEU A 4 6.71 6.02 -3.80
CA LEU A 4 6.96 4.66 -4.25
C LEU A 4 6.97 4.52 -5.79
N CYS A 5 6.28 5.39 -6.52
CA CYS A 5 6.20 5.34 -8.00
C CYS A 5 6.53 6.65 -8.73
N SER A 6 6.84 7.72 -8.00
CA SER A 6 7.17 9.05 -8.54
C SER A 6 6.10 9.69 -9.43
N ARG A 7 4.84 9.23 -9.35
CA ARG A 7 3.71 9.83 -10.09
C ARG A 7 2.93 10.83 -9.25
N THR A 8 2.27 11.76 -9.93
CA THR A 8 1.29 12.66 -9.32
C THR A 8 0.12 11.84 -8.78
N ILE A 9 -0.27 12.12 -7.54
CA ILE A 9 -1.44 11.50 -6.92
C ILE A 9 -2.65 12.34 -7.33
N TRP A 10 -3.63 11.72 -7.95
CA TRP A 10 -4.90 12.35 -8.33
C TRP A 10 -6.01 12.02 -7.32
N PRO A 11 -7.09 12.83 -7.24
CA PRO A 11 -8.20 12.59 -6.31
C PRO A 11 -8.95 11.28 -6.55
N ALA A 12 -8.88 10.73 -7.77
CA ALA A 12 -9.45 9.43 -8.12
C ALA A 12 -8.59 8.25 -7.66
N ASP A 13 -7.34 8.48 -7.25
CA ASP A 13 -6.44 7.43 -6.82
C ASP A 13 -6.77 7.00 -5.39
N THR A 14 -6.75 5.69 -5.14
CA THR A 14 -6.78 5.19 -3.77
C THR A 14 -5.39 5.36 -3.15
N VAL A 15 -5.30 6.11 -2.06
CA VAL A 15 -4.04 6.43 -1.39
C VAL A 15 -4.00 5.92 0.04
N VAL A 16 -2.80 5.56 0.48
CA VAL A 16 -2.46 5.23 1.85
C VAL A 16 -1.57 6.33 2.43
N SER A 17 -1.87 6.74 3.66
CA SER A 17 -1.01 7.63 4.45
C SER A 17 -0.22 6.77 5.44
N GLY A 18 1.11 6.82 5.37
CA GLY A 18 2.00 6.11 6.29
C GLY A 18 3.31 6.86 6.46
N TYR A 19 3.85 6.93 7.67
CA TYR A 19 5.12 7.64 7.99
C TYR A 19 5.20 9.06 7.38
N GLY A 20 4.14 9.85 7.55
CA GLY A 20 4.13 11.27 7.13
C GLY A 20 4.05 11.53 5.63
N HIS A 21 3.78 10.52 4.79
CA HIS A 21 3.63 10.71 3.35
C HIS A 21 2.41 9.99 2.76
N LEU A 22 1.84 10.58 1.72
CA LEU A 22 0.79 9.97 0.89
C LEU A 22 1.44 9.15 -0.22
N SER A 23 1.02 7.90 -0.33
CA SER A 23 1.44 6.97 -1.40
C SER A 23 0.21 6.28 -1.98
N HIS A 24 0.27 5.82 -3.23
CA HIS A 24 -0.82 5.03 -3.79
C HIS A 24 -0.99 3.72 -2.99
N LEU A 25 -2.21 3.28 -2.75
CA LEU A 25 -2.50 2.03 -2.03
C LEU A 25 -1.91 0.83 -2.79
N ASP A 26 -2.12 0.82 -4.11
CA ASP A 26 -1.44 -0.07 -5.04
C ASP A 26 -0.30 0.69 -5.73
N CYS A 27 0.57 1.36 -4.97
CA CYS A 27 1.79 1.91 -5.57
C CYS A 27 2.65 0.71 -5.98
N GLN A 28 2.38 0.18 -7.18
CA GLN A 28 3.17 -0.83 -7.84
C GLN A 28 4.50 -0.16 -8.10
N ARG A 29 5.44 -0.36 -7.17
CA ARG A 29 6.83 0.06 -7.31
C ARG A 29 7.20 -0.15 -8.78
N PRO A 30 7.67 0.86 -9.51
CA PRO A 30 7.85 0.80 -10.98
C PRO A 30 8.78 -0.32 -11.48
N ARG A 31 9.26 -1.17 -10.59
CA ARG A 31 10.34 -2.13 -10.81
C ARG A 31 9.91 -3.59 -10.78
N ALA A 32 8.64 -3.90 -10.48
CA ALA A 32 8.17 -5.29 -10.49
C ALA A 32 6.73 -5.42 -11.00
N LEU A 33 6.57 -6.19 -12.07
CA LEU A 33 5.27 -6.77 -12.44
C LEU A 33 4.77 -7.64 -11.27
N SER A 34 3.48 -7.52 -10.93
CA SER A 34 2.85 -8.43 -9.98
C SER A 34 3.00 -9.90 -10.44
N PRO A 35 2.92 -10.90 -9.55
CA PRO A 35 3.00 -12.31 -9.94
C PRO A 35 2.03 -12.68 -11.07
N GLU A 36 0.83 -12.11 -11.05
CA GLU A 36 -0.21 -12.30 -12.06
C GLU A 36 0.21 -11.64 -13.37
N ALA A 37 0.69 -10.39 -13.33
CA ALA A 37 1.20 -9.72 -14.51
C ALA A 37 2.43 -10.44 -15.11
N ARG A 38 3.26 -11.10 -14.29
CA ARG A 38 4.36 -11.95 -14.78
C ARG A 38 3.85 -13.19 -15.52
N ALA A 39 2.75 -13.78 -15.07
CA ALA A 39 2.10 -14.90 -15.76
C ALA A 39 1.45 -14.45 -17.09
N LEU A 40 0.88 -13.25 -17.13
CA LEU A 40 0.36 -12.69 -18.39
C LEU A 40 1.48 -12.29 -19.36
N PHE A 41 2.61 -11.82 -18.81
CA PHE A 41 3.78 -11.42 -19.59
C PHE A 41 4.30 -12.56 -20.46
N SER A 42 4.29 -13.80 -19.96
CA SER A 42 4.72 -14.96 -20.77
C SER A 42 3.79 -15.26 -21.95
N CYS A 43 2.52 -14.91 -21.86
CA CYS A 43 1.56 -15.04 -22.97
C CYS A 43 1.67 -13.90 -24.00
N CYS A 44 2.13 -12.73 -23.58
CA CYS A 44 2.20 -11.53 -24.41
C CYS A 44 3.62 -11.21 -24.93
N ARG A 45 4.57 -12.17 -24.86
CA ARG A 45 6.01 -11.93 -25.13
C ARG A 45 6.30 -11.30 -26.48
N ASP A 46 5.57 -11.71 -27.51
CA ASP A 46 5.78 -11.26 -28.89
C ASP A 46 4.90 -10.06 -29.27
N HIS A 47 4.04 -9.61 -28.35
CA HIS A 47 3.24 -8.43 -28.59
C HIS A 47 4.08 -7.16 -28.47
N ALA A 48 3.74 -6.18 -29.30
CA ALA A 48 4.42 -4.91 -29.32
C ALA A 48 3.75 -3.91 -28.37
N VAL A 49 4.56 -3.17 -27.62
CA VAL A 49 4.13 -2.08 -26.74
C VAL A 49 4.81 -0.80 -27.19
N GLY A 50 4.00 0.25 -27.38
CA GLY A 50 4.47 1.57 -27.76
C GLY A 50 5.11 2.31 -26.59
N CYS A 51 6.21 3.00 -26.87
CA CYS A 51 6.77 4.02 -26.00
C CYS A 51 6.07 5.36 -26.27
N VAL A 52 5.55 5.99 -25.22
CA VAL A 52 4.86 7.28 -25.32
C VAL A 52 5.81 8.45 -25.63
N LEU A 53 7.12 8.32 -25.36
CA LEU A 53 8.09 9.40 -25.58
C LEU A 53 8.77 9.33 -26.94
N CYS A 54 9.26 8.17 -27.34
CA CYS A 54 9.96 8.03 -28.63
C CYS A 54 9.06 7.52 -29.76
N ALA A 55 7.78 7.24 -29.49
CA ALA A 55 6.83 6.62 -30.41
C ALA A 55 7.31 5.26 -31.00
N GLY A 56 8.39 4.70 -30.46
CA GLY A 56 8.90 3.40 -30.86
C GLY A 56 8.01 2.28 -30.36
N SER A 57 7.92 1.19 -31.12
CA SER A 57 7.19 -0.02 -30.76
C SER A 57 8.17 -1.15 -30.53
N PHE A 58 8.11 -1.77 -29.35
CA PHE A 58 9.07 -2.80 -28.94
C PHE A 58 8.32 -4.04 -28.48
N ARG A 59 8.85 -5.22 -28.78
CA ARG A 59 8.23 -6.45 -28.28
C ARG A 59 8.41 -6.52 -26.78
N VAL A 60 7.38 -7.02 -26.08
CA VAL A 60 7.39 -7.17 -24.62
C VAL A 60 8.62 -7.96 -24.14
N VAL A 61 9.05 -8.97 -24.90
CA VAL A 61 10.28 -9.74 -24.61
C VAL A 61 11.57 -8.91 -24.69
N GLU A 62 11.64 -7.91 -25.56
CA GLU A 62 12.80 -7.03 -25.76
C GLU A 62 12.96 -6.03 -24.60
N LEU A 63 11.86 -5.76 -23.88
CA LEU A 63 11.84 -4.84 -22.75
C LEU A 63 12.35 -5.49 -21.45
N ALA A 64 12.54 -6.81 -21.41
CA ALA A 64 12.88 -7.55 -20.20
C ALA A 64 14.09 -8.49 -20.39
N PRO A 65 15.29 -7.95 -20.70
CA PRO A 65 16.46 -8.76 -21.05
C PRO A 65 16.93 -9.69 -19.93
N ASP A 66 16.81 -9.31 -18.65
CA ASP A 66 17.32 -10.12 -17.55
C ASP A 66 16.21 -10.79 -16.74
N VAL A 67 16.23 -12.13 -16.75
CA VAL A 67 15.19 -12.93 -16.14
C VAL A 67 15.22 -12.93 -14.60
N LEU A 68 16.33 -12.44 -14.01
CA LEU A 68 16.74 -12.69 -12.63
C LEU A 68 17.01 -11.44 -11.76
N GLY A 69 16.74 -10.22 -12.25
CA GLY A 69 16.93 -8.96 -11.48
C GLY A 69 15.67 -8.10 -11.33
N PRO A 70 15.70 -7.01 -10.53
CA PRO A 70 14.58 -6.07 -10.40
C PRO A 70 14.32 -5.36 -11.74
N ARG A 71 13.38 -5.91 -12.50
CA ARG A 71 13.12 -5.60 -13.91
C ARG A 71 12.43 -4.25 -14.08
N THR A 72 13.19 -3.21 -14.36
CA THR A 72 12.63 -2.01 -14.99
C THR A 72 12.45 -2.31 -16.47
N LEU A 73 11.20 -2.29 -16.95
CA LEU A 73 10.86 -2.48 -18.36
C LEU A 73 11.18 -1.20 -19.12
N LEU A 74 12.45 -0.97 -19.44
CA LEU A 74 12.90 0.29 -20.03
C LEU A 74 12.80 0.24 -21.55
N CYS A 75 12.43 1.38 -22.15
CA CYS A 75 12.55 1.56 -23.59
C CYS A 75 14.02 1.43 -24.02
N PRO A 76 14.34 0.60 -25.05
CA PRO A 76 15.71 0.46 -25.54
C PRO A 76 16.31 1.77 -26.07
N GLN A 77 15.46 2.71 -26.49
CA GLN A 77 15.87 3.91 -27.22
C GLN A 77 15.98 5.15 -26.32
N CYS A 78 14.96 5.41 -25.49
CA CYS A 78 14.95 6.58 -24.60
C CYS A 78 15.09 6.22 -23.12
N ARG A 79 15.19 4.93 -22.77
CA ARG A 79 15.28 4.41 -21.39
C ARG A 79 14.16 4.84 -20.45
N THR A 80 13.04 5.32 -20.99
CA THR A 80 11.83 5.58 -20.21
C THR A 80 11.24 4.28 -19.69
N ASP A 81 10.71 4.30 -18.47
CA ASP A 81 10.01 3.17 -17.88
C ASP A 81 8.67 2.91 -18.60
N LEU A 82 8.56 1.75 -19.22
CA LEU A 82 7.38 1.24 -19.94
C LEU A 82 6.57 0.25 -19.09
N THR A 83 6.90 0.06 -17.81
CA THR A 83 6.22 -0.91 -16.94
C THR A 83 4.71 -0.73 -16.95
N ASP A 84 4.25 0.52 -16.96
CA ASP A 84 2.84 0.84 -17.01
C ASP A 84 2.21 0.60 -18.38
N SER A 85 2.90 0.94 -19.47
CA SER A 85 2.44 0.63 -20.82
C SER A 85 2.29 -0.89 -21.02
N VAL A 86 3.28 -1.65 -20.54
CA VAL A 86 3.24 -3.12 -20.55
C VAL A 86 2.11 -3.61 -19.68
N ARG A 87 1.97 -3.10 -18.44
CA ARG A 87 0.87 -3.49 -17.55
C ARG A 87 -0.49 -3.26 -18.22
N THR A 88 -0.74 -2.08 -18.75
CA THR A 88 -2.00 -1.77 -19.46
C THR A 88 -2.26 -2.76 -20.59
N HIS A 89 -1.25 -3.06 -21.40
CA HIS A 89 -1.36 -4.09 -22.43
C HIS A 89 -1.73 -5.47 -21.86
N LEU A 90 -1.07 -5.92 -20.79
CA LEU A 90 -1.34 -7.23 -20.20
C LEU A 90 -2.79 -7.39 -19.72
N TYR A 91 -3.41 -6.35 -19.19
CA TYR A 91 -4.82 -6.43 -18.75
C TYR A 91 -5.82 -6.19 -19.88
N ALA A 92 -5.43 -5.49 -20.95
CA ALA A 92 -6.30 -5.17 -22.09
C ALA A 92 -6.11 -6.07 -23.32
N CYS A 93 -5.11 -6.95 -23.32
CA CYS A 93 -4.73 -7.71 -24.52
C CYS A 93 -5.86 -8.65 -24.96
N ALA A 94 -6.47 -8.35 -26.11
CA ALA A 94 -7.58 -9.10 -26.71
C ALA A 94 -7.24 -10.58 -27.03
N MET A 95 -5.96 -10.88 -27.24
CA MET A 95 -5.47 -12.22 -27.57
C MET A 95 -5.28 -13.14 -26.34
N LEU A 96 -5.33 -12.61 -25.12
CA LEU A 96 -5.37 -13.45 -23.92
C LEU A 96 -6.72 -14.17 -23.83
N PRO A 97 -6.76 -15.45 -23.43
CA PRO A 97 -8.02 -16.13 -23.16
C PRO A 97 -8.85 -15.31 -22.16
N GLU A 98 -10.12 -15.08 -22.49
CA GLU A 98 -11.03 -14.24 -21.69
C GLU A 98 -11.08 -14.66 -20.22
N GLU A 99 -11.05 -15.97 -19.95
CA GLU A 99 -11.04 -16.51 -18.59
C GLU A 99 -9.78 -16.12 -17.79
N VAL A 100 -8.63 -16.04 -18.46
CA VAL A 100 -7.37 -15.62 -17.83
C VAL A 100 -7.41 -14.14 -17.51
N ARG A 101 -7.95 -13.31 -18.41
CA ARG A 101 -8.19 -11.87 -18.16
C ARG A 101 -9.12 -11.65 -16.98
N ARG A 102 -10.28 -12.31 -16.98
CA ARG A 102 -11.29 -12.17 -15.91
C ARG A 102 -10.76 -12.58 -14.55
N ARG A 103 -10.05 -13.71 -14.46
CA ARG A 103 -9.43 -14.16 -13.19
C ARG A 103 -8.36 -13.20 -12.70
N ALA A 104 -7.51 -12.69 -13.60
CA ALA A 104 -6.48 -11.73 -13.23
C ALA A 104 -7.09 -10.41 -12.72
N GLN A 105 -8.16 -9.93 -13.35
CA GLN A 105 -8.89 -8.75 -12.91
C GLN A 105 -9.58 -8.97 -11.55
N GLY A 106 -10.28 -10.08 -11.37
CA GLY A 106 -10.94 -10.41 -10.10
C GLY A 106 -9.94 -10.58 -8.94
N ALA A 107 -8.77 -11.17 -9.20
CA ALA A 107 -7.71 -11.27 -8.21
C ALA A 107 -7.19 -9.89 -7.75
N ARG A 108 -7.09 -8.93 -8.68
CA ARG A 108 -6.70 -7.55 -8.35
C ARG A 108 -7.71 -6.84 -7.48
N GLU A 109 -8.98 -6.90 -7.85
CA GLU A 109 -10.06 -6.28 -7.09
C GLU A 109 -10.17 -6.88 -5.68
N ALA A 110 -10.00 -8.21 -5.56
CA ALA A 110 -9.97 -8.88 -4.27
C ALA A 110 -8.78 -8.42 -3.40
N ALA A 111 -7.58 -8.31 -3.99
CA ALA A 111 -6.40 -7.82 -3.29
C ALA A 111 -6.58 -6.38 -2.79
N GLN A 112 -7.14 -5.49 -3.63
CA GLN A 112 -7.48 -4.12 -3.27
C GLN A 112 -8.47 -4.04 -2.11
N ALA A 113 -9.53 -4.84 -2.17
CA ALA A 113 -10.54 -4.89 -1.12
C ALA A 113 -9.94 -5.39 0.21
N LEU A 114 -9.06 -6.40 0.17
CA LEU A 114 -8.40 -6.93 1.35
C LEU A 114 -7.43 -5.91 1.97
N ALA A 115 -6.65 -5.22 1.15
CA ALA A 115 -5.75 -4.16 1.61
C ALA A 115 -6.54 -3.04 2.32
N LYS A 116 -7.65 -2.60 1.73
CA LYS A 116 -8.54 -1.60 2.35
C LYS A 116 -9.06 -2.07 3.71
N ARG A 117 -9.54 -3.31 3.82
CA ARG A 117 -10.02 -3.88 5.09
C ARG A 117 -8.92 -3.96 6.14
N SER A 118 -7.71 -4.38 5.74
CA SER A 118 -6.55 -4.45 6.63
C SER A 118 -6.21 -3.07 7.21
N HIS A 119 -6.26 -2.02 6.39
CA HIS A 119 -6.06 -0.64 6.85
C HIS A 119 -7.13 -0.21 7.85
N GLN A 120 -8.40 -0.43 7.53
CA GLN A 120 -9.50 -0.09 8.45
C GLN A 120 -9.35 -0.78 9.81
N LEU A 121 -8.90 -2.04 9.81
CA LEU A 121 -8.63 -2.77 11.05
C LEU A 121 -7.45 -2.19 11.83
N ARG A 122 -6.36 -1.80 11.14
CA ARG A 122 -5.23 -1.12 11.78
C ARG A 122 -5.62 0.22 12.38
N ASP A 123 -6.32 1.06 11.61
CA ASP A 123 -6.76 2.37 12.09
C ASP A 123 -7.68 2.22 13.31
N SER A 124 -8.57 1.23 13.30
CA SER A 124 -9.44 0.91 14.43
C SER A 124 -8.64 0.44 15.66
N ALA A 125 -7.63 -0.39 15.46
CA ALA A 125 -6.75 -0.85 16.54
C ALA A 125 -5.95 0.32 17.14
N ASP A 126 -5.42 1.21 16.31
CA ASP A 126 -4.67 2.40 16.76
C ASP A 126 -5.54 3.35 17.60
N VAL A 127 -6.81 3.54 17.20
CA VAL A 127 -7.78 4.31 18.00
C VAL A 127 -8.01 3.65 19.35
N LEU A 128 -8.29 2.34 19.37
CA LEU A 128 -8.54 1.61 20.62
C LEU A 128 -7.34 1.63 21.57
N ILE A 129 -6.12 1.55 21.03
CA ILE A 129 -4.89 1.67 21.83
C ILE A 129 -4.82 3.05 22.50
N ARG A 130 -5.06 4.13 21.74
CA ARG A 130 -5.03 5.49 22.28
C ARG A 130 -6.12 5.74 23.31
N GLU A 131 -7.31 5.20 23.10
CA GLU A 131 -8.40 5.27 24.07
C GLU A 131 -8.04 4.55 25.37
N ALA A 132 -7.42 3.37 25.29
CA ALA A 132 -6.95 2.64 26.44
C ALA A 132 -5.82 3.38 27.19
N GLU A 133 -4.87 3.98 26.47
CA GLU A 133 -3.81 4.81 27.06
C GLU A 133 -4.40 6.02 27.79
N ALA A 134 -5.33 6.75 27.17
CA ALA A 134 -5.99 7.89 27.79
C ALA A 134 -6.79 7.49 29.05
N ALA A 135 -7.47 6.35 29.03
CA ALA A 135 -8.19 5.83 30.20
C ALA A 135 -7.24 5.45 31.35
N LEU A 136 -6.08 4.88 31.04
CA LEU A 136 -5.05 4.56 32.04
C LEU A 136 -4.46 5.81 32.66
N ASP A 137 -4.19 6.84 31.87
CA ASP A 137 -3.67 8.11 32.38
C ASP A 137 -4.69 8.84 33.26
N ALA A 138 -5.96 8.89 32.84
CA ALA A 138 -7.04 9.43 33.66
C ALA A 138 -7.20 8.68 35.00
N LEU A 139 -7.06 7.35 34.99
CA LEU A 139 -7.09 6.56 36.23
C LEU A 139 -5.91 6.91 37.15
N ARG A 140 -4.70 7.06 36.60
CA ARG A 140 -3.50 7.45 37.37
C ARG A 140 -3.67 8.83 37.99
N GLU A 141 -4.18 9.80 37.23
CA GLU A 141 -4.46 11.15 37.72
C GLU A 141 -5.46 11.12 38.87
N ALA A 142 -6.59 10.43 38.69
CA ALA A 142 -7.59 10.27 39.75
C ALA A 142 -7.02 9.62 41.02
N MET A 143 -6.16 8.59 40.87
CA MET A 143 -5.48 7.97 42.01
C MET A 143 -4.56 8.94 42.76
N LEU A 144 -3.80 9.77 42.02
CA LEU A 144 -2.91 10.77 42.62
C LEU A 144 -3.71 11.87 43.33
N GLU A 145 -4.83 12.30 42.76
CA GLU A 145 -5.74 13.27 43.40
C GLU A 145 -6.37 12.70 44.67
N TRP A 146 -6.82 11.44 44.64
CA TRP A 146 -7.34 10.75 45.82
C TRP A 146 -6.29 10.64 46.92
N GLN A 147 -5.04 10.33 46.60
CA GLN A 147 -3.95 10.25 47.59
C GLN A 147 -3.61 11.61 48.21
N GLN A 148 -3.78 12.70 47.46
CA GLN A 148 -3.54 14.06 47.94
C GLN A 148 -4.70 14.60 48.79
N THR A 149 -5.94 14.25 48.43
CA THR A 149 -7.15 14.67 49.16
C THR A 149 -7.44 13.80 50.39
N ALA A 150 -7.09 12.52 50.35
CA ALA A 150 -7.05 11.64 51.51
C ALA A 150 -5.76 11.85 52.32
N GLY A 151 -5.60 13.04 52.92
CA GLY A 151 -4.54 13.30 53.91
C GLY A 151 -4.56 12.25 55.06
N PRO A 152 -3.43 12.04 55.77
CA PRO A 152 -3.29 10.93 56.70
C PRO A 152 -4.37 11.01 57.77
N LEU A 153 -5.17 9.94 57.89
CA LEU A 153 -6.12 9.74 58.99
C LEU A 153 -5.46 10.15 60.31
N ARG A 154 -5.87 11.30 60.85
CA ARG A 154 -5.43 11.76 62.18
C ARG A 154 -5.70 10.62 63.16
N ARG A 155 -4.65 10.13 63.82
CA ARG A 155 -4.81 9.21 64.96
C ARG A 155 -5.77 9.83 65.96
N PRO A 156 -6.80 9.10 66.44
CA PRO A 156 -7.66 9.60 67.49
C PRO A 156 -6.81 9.89 68.75
N PRO A 157 -7.11 10.97 69.50
CA PRO A 157 -6.36 11.31 70.70
C PRO A 157 -6.47 10.17 71.74
N PRO A 158 -5.41 9.91 72.53
CA PRO A 158 -5.44 8.86 73.53
C PRO A 158 -6.49 9.20 74.60
N ALA A 159 -7.35 8.23 74.91
CA ALA A 159 -8.29 8.31 76.02
C ALA A 159 -7.52 8.46 77.33
N SER A 160 -7.80 9.53 78.08
CA SER A 160 -7.28 9.72 79.44
C SER A 160 -8.30 9.18 80.46
N PRO A 161 -7.85 8.56 81.56
CA PRO A 161 -8.70 8.08 82.65
C PRO A 161 -9.25 9.22 83.53
#